data_AF-A6HM89-F1
#
_entry.id   AF-A6HM89-F1
#
_cell.length_a   1.000
_cell.length_b   1.000
_cell.length_c   1.000
_cell.angle_alpha   90.00
_cell.angle_beta   90.00
_cell.angle_gamma   90.00
#
_symmetry.space_group_name_H-M   'P 1'
#
loop_
_entity.id
_entity.type
_entity.pdbx_description
1 polymer ?
#
loop_
_entity_poly.entity_id
_entity_poly.type
_entity_poly.pdbx_seq_one_letter_code
_entity_poly.pdbx_strand_id
1 'polypeptide(L)'
;MRNYAKQRGWWDGKEEFDFAAAYSYTDTATMMTSPSRYCQGHKLLNKHKGNITYETMVEILRDRPSGINMKGEFLTTASMVSILPQDPSLPCIHLLTGTPHPERSVFKPFIFVPHVSPLLDTKSPTFELERPVAKKPYVKPDRRHLLYQNHQQALEMISNHKEKGKTILDNVRKLEKEVFEEIESILQNRHLDMDKTVNLFPQYVRDEIKIYQPNISS
;
A
#
# COMPACT_ATOMS: atom_id res chain seq x y z
N MET A 1 -6.23 -12.95 -29.28
CA MET A 1 -6.73 -11.59 -28.97
C MET A 1 -6.89 -10.72 -30.22
N ARG A 2 -5.83 -10.40 -30.98
CA ARG A 2 -5.96 -9.58 -32.21
C ARG A 2 -6.96 -10.13 -33.24
N ASN A 3 -6.84 -11.42 -33.57
CA ASN A 3 -7.78 -12.09 -34.49
C ASN A 3 -9.23 -12.05 -33.97
N TYR A 4 -9.43 -12.18 -32.67
CA TYR A 4 -10.76 -12.09 -32.05
C TYR A 4 -11.33 -10.67 -32.16
N ALA A 5 -10.54 -9.64 -31.85
CA ALA A 5 -10.95 -8.24 -32.01
C ALA A 5 -11.29 -7.91 -33.47
N LYS A 6 -10.51 -8.43 -34.43
CA LYS A 6 -10.75 -8.27 -35.86
C LYS A 6 -12.05 -8.96 -36.30
N GLN A 7 -12.31 -10.18 -35.85
CA GLN A 7 -13.56 -10.90 -36.12
C GLN A 7 -14.78 -10.20 -35.52
N ARG A 8 -14.62 -9.54 -34.36
CA ARG A 8 -15.67 -8.75 -33.70
C ARG A 8 -15.85 -7.35 -34.27
N GLY A 9 -14.99 -6.92 -35.20
CA GLY A 9 -15.03 -5.58 -35.79
C GLY A 9 -14.53 -4.47 -34.87
N TRP A 10 -13.86 -4.80 -33.75
CA TRP A 10 -13.31 -3.81 -32.81
C TRP A 10 -11.95 -3.25 -33.25
N TRP A 11 -11.32 -3.90 -34.22
CA TRP A 11 -10.08 -3.46 -34.83
C TRP A 11 -10.07 -3.87 -36.30
N ASP A 12 -9.69 -2.95 -37.19
CA ASP A 12 -9.74 -3.16 -38.64
C ASP A 12 -8.57 -4.02 -39.18
N GLY A 13 -7.53 -4.21 -38.36
CA GLY A 13 -6.33 -4.94 -38.73
C GLY A 13 -5.40 -4.17 -39.65
N LYS A 14 -5.58 -2.85 -39.81
CA LYS A 14 -4.73 -1.97 -40.62
C LYS A 14 -3.86 -1.09 -39.73
N GLU A 15 -4.47 -0.45 -38.73
CA GLU A 15 -3.77 0.40 -37.77
C GLU A 15 -3.07 -0.43 -36.68
N GLU A 16 -2.16 0.19 -35.93
CA GLU A 16 -1.55 -0.47 -34.77
C GLU A 16 -2.62 -0.92 -33.78
N PHE A 17 -2.47 -2.13 -33.25
CA PHE A 17 -3.44 -2.69 -32.33
C PHE A 17 -3.32 -2.08 -30.93
N ASP A 18 -4.23 -1.16 -30.60
CA ASP A 18 -4.43 -0.67 -29.23
C ASP A 18 -5.40 -1.59 -28.47
N PHE A 19 -4.88 -2.32 -27.49
CA PHE A 19 -5.68 -3.21 -26.65
C PHE A 19 -6.73 -2.47 -25.83
N ALA A 20 -6.38 -1.30 -25.28
CA ALA A 20 -7.28 -0.53 -24.44
C ALA A 20 -8.44 0.01 -25.30
N ALA A 21 -8.16 0.55 -26.49
CA ALA A 21 -9.20 1.01 -27.41
C ALA A 21 -10.13 -0.14 -27.86
N ALA A 22 -9.58 -1.32 -28.13
CA ALA A 22 -10.36 -2.45 -28.65
C ALA A 22 -11.17 -3.21 -27.59
N TYR A 23 -10.78 -3.16 -26.31
CA TYR A 23 -11.38 -4.00 -25.25
C TYR A 23 -11.89 -3.23 -24.03
N SER A 24 -11.66 -1.92 -23.93
CA SER A 24 -12.18 -1.13 -22.80
C SER A 24 -13.62 -0.70 -23.04
N TYR A 25 -14.38 -0.63 -21.95
CA TYR A 25 -15.74 -0.06 -21.95
C TYR A 25 -15.75 1.48 -22.00
N THR A 26 -14.60 2.10 -21.72
CA THR A 26 -14.44 3.55 -21.56
C THR A 26 -13.74 4.14 -22.77
N ASP A 27 -14.19 5.32 -23.20
CA ASP A 27 -13.48 6.09 -24.23
C ASP A 27 -12.14 6.61 -23.69
N THR A 28 -11.05 6.01 -24.17
CA THR A 28 -9.68 6.33 -23.75
C THR A 28 -9.28 7.76 -24.12
N ALA A 29 -9.92 8.38 -25.13
CA ALA A 29 -9.61 9.75 -25.56
C ALA A 29 -9.97 10.80 -24.49
N THR A 30 -10.97 10.53 -23.66
CA THR A 30 -11.45 11.46 -22.61
C THR A 30 -10.76 11.24 -21.25
N MET A 31 -10.00 10.16 -21.10
CA MET A 31 -9.29 9.85 -19.84
C MET A 31 -8.26 10.92 -19.47
N MET A 32 -7.63 11.56 -20.46
CA MET A 32 -6.61 12.60 -20.28
C MET A 32 -7.19 13.99 -19.99
N THR A 33 -8.45 14.24 -20.35
CA THR A 33 -9.11 15.55 -20.23
C THR A 33 -10.04 15.64 -19.02
N SER A 34 -10.48 14.50 -18.48
CA SER A 34 -11.21 14.43 -17.21
C SER A 34 -10.29 14.65 -15.99
N PRO A 35 -10.78 15.21 -14.87
CA PRO A 35 -10.05 15.30 -13.61
C PRO A 35 -9.93 13.92 -12.91
N SER A 36 -9.79 12.86 -13.69
CA SER A 36 -9.71 11.48 -13.23
C SER A 36 -8.40 11.22 -12.48
N ARG A 37 -8.39 10.16 -11.65
CA ARG A 37 -7.15 9.66 -11.02
C ARG A 37 -6.06 9.38 -12.05
N TYR A 38 -6.43 8.93 -13.24
CA TYR A 38 -5.47 8.70 -14.32
C TYR A 38 -4.77 9.99 -14.75
N CYS A 39 -5.55 11.05 -15.05
CA CYS A 39 -4.99 12.35 -15.43
C CYS A 39 -4.12 12.95 -14.31
N GLN A 40 -4.58 12.88 -13.06
CA GLN A 40 -3.83 13.41 -11.92
C GLN A 40 -2.55 12.61 -11.64
N GLY A 41 -2.62 11.28 -11.71
CA GLY A 41 -1.45 10.41 -11.61
C GLY A 41 -0.43 10.70 -12.71
N HIS A 42 -0.88 10.88 -13.95
CA HIS A 42 -0.01 11.26 -15.06
C HIS A 42 0.66 12.63 -14.84
N LYS A 43 -0.05 13.63 -14.30
CA LYS A 43 0.55 14.92 -13.94
C LYS A 43 1.61 14.78 -12.85
N LEU A 44 1.31 14.04 -11.79
CA LEU A 44 2.25 13.78 -10.71
C LEU A 44 3.51 13.05 -11.21
N LEU A 45 3.35 11.97 -11.98
CA LEU A 45 4.47 11.23 -12.55
C LEU A 45 5.35 12.11 -13.47
N ASN A 46 4.73 12.94 -14.32
CA ASN A 46 5.47 13.82 -15.21
C ASN A 46 6.29 14.89 -14.48
N LYS A 47 5.85 15.35 -13.30
CA LYS A 47 6.64 16.26 -12.47
C LYS A 47 8.00 15.68 -12.07
N HIS A 48 8.09 14.34 -11.99
CA HIS A 48 9.30 13.62 -11.61
C HIS A 48 9.92 12.83 -12.78
N LYS A 49 9.55 13.15 -14.03
CA LYS A 49 10.02 12.42 -15.21
C LYS A 49 11.55 12.39 -15.28
N GLY A 50 12.11 11.18 -15.39
CA GLY A 50 13.55 10.96 -15.42
C GLY A 50 14.24 10.88 -14.05
N ASN A 51 13.50 11.12 -12.95
CA ASN A 51 14.01 11.00 -11.58
C ASN A 51 12.94 10.43 -10.64
N ILE A 52 12.21 9.40 -11.09
CA ILE A 52 11.22 8.72 -10.25
C ILE A 52 11.96 7.76 -9.34
N THR A 53 11.89 8.02 -8.04
CA THR A 53 12.42 7.15 -6.98
C THR A 53 11.28 6.43 -6.26
N TYR A 54 11.59 5.51 -5.33
CA TYR A 54 10.55 4.85 -4.54
C TYR A 54 9.87 5.82 -3.57
N GLU A 55 10.61 6.80 -3.03
CA GLU A 55 10.09 7.87 -2.18
C GLU A 55 9.11 8.74 -2.96
N THR A 56 9.45 9.08 -4.21
CA THR A 56 8.55 9.80 -5.12
C THR A 56 7.23 9.03 -5.27
N MET A 57 7.29 7.70 -5.44
CA MET A 57 6.09 6.87 -5.54
C MET A 57 5.31 6.80 -4.22
N VAL A 58 6.00 6.75 -3.08
CA VAL A 58 5.37 6.84 -1.75
C VAL A 58 4.61 8.17 -1.60
N GLU A 59 5.21 9.29 -1.99
CA GLU A 59 4.56 10.61 -1.97
C GLU A 59 3.32 10.66 -2.86
N ILE A 60 3.41 10.16 -4.10
CA ILE A 60 2.28 10.10 -5.03
C ILE A 60 1.13 9.27 -4.47
N LEU A 61 1.41 8.10 -3.89
CA LEU A 61 0.38 7.24 -3.32
C LEU A 61 -0.28 7.83 -2.07
N ARG A 62 0.38 8.77 -1.38
CA ARG A 62 -0.18 9.52 -0.25
C ARG A 62 -1.03 10.71 -0.70
N ASP A 63 -0.88 11.17 -1.94
CA ASP A 63 -1.47 12.42 -2.40
C ASP A 63 -3.00 12.33 -2.46
N ARG A 64 -3.62 12.92 -1.44
CA ARG A 64 -5.07 12.99 -1.29
C ARG A 64 -5.72 14.07 -2.16
N PRO A 65 -5.14 15.28 -2.34
CA PRO A 65 -5.73 16.32 -3.20
C PRO A 65 -5.93 15.88 -4.66
N SER A 66 -5.03 15.07 -5.22
CA SER A 66 -5.14 14.47 -6.56
C SER A 66 -6.19 13.38 -6.67
N GLY A 67 -6.69 12.86 -5.56
CA GLY A 67 -7.57 11.70 -5.50
C GLY A 67 -6.88 10.36 -5.75
N ILE A 68 -5.54 10.31 -5.84
CA ILE A 68 -4.78 9.04 -5.87
C ILE A 68 -5.02 8.28 -4.57
N ASN A 69 -4.81 8.96 -3.45
CA ASN A 69 -5.23 8.48 -2.15
C ASN A 69 -6.73 8.74 -1.94
N MET A 70 -7.53 7.71 -2.18
CA MET A 70 -8.98 7.80 -2.20
C MET A 70 -9.57 7.89 -0.79
N LYS A 71 -10.56 8.77 -0.60
CA LYS A 71 -11.36 8.88 0.61
C LYS A 71 -12.83 9.11 0.22
N GLY A 72 -13.75 8.44 0.91
CA GLY A 72 -15.20 8.58 0.69
C GLY A 72 -15.85 7.22 0.54
N GLU A 73 -16.73 7.09 -0.45
CA GLU A 73 -17.37 5.81 -0.82
C GLU A 73 -16.35 4.71 -1.13
N PHE A 74 -15.26 5.09 -1.81
CA PHE A 74 -14.10 4.25 -2.03
C PHE A 74 -12.92 4.79 -1.22
N LEU A 75 -12.30 3.88 -0.46
CA LEU A 75 -11.17 4.16 0.41
C LEU A 75 -9.95 3.40 -0.10
N THR A 76 -8.79 4.07 -0.18
CA THR A 76 -7.52 3.35 -0.34
C THR A 76 -7.29 2.50 0.89
N THR A 77 -7.42 1.17 0.74
CA THR A 77 -7.36 0.20 1.85
C THR A 77 -5.94 -0.24 2.20
N ALA A 78 -5.02 -0.12 1.26
CA ALA A 78 -3.58 -0.33 1.43
C ALA A 78 -2.82 0.30 0.25
N SER A 79 -1.51 0.43 0.38
CA SER A 79 -0.62 0.89 -0.69
C SER A 79 0.67 0.09 -0.70
N MET A 80 1.28 0.00 -1.88
CA MET A 80 2.51 -0.75 -2.09
C MET A 80 3.43 -0.03 -3.07
N VAL A 81 4.74 -0.03 -2.77
CA VAL A 81 5.81 0.38 -3.70
C VAL A 81 6.82 -0.75 -3.75
N SER A 82 7.30 -1.14 -4.93
CA SER A 82 8.30 -2.21 -5.07
C SER A 82 9.56 -1.66 -5.74
N ILE A 83 10.70 -2.01 -5.17
CA ILE A 83 12.03 -1.74 -5.71
C ILE A 83 12.51 -3.06 -6.31
N LEU A 84 12.77 -3.05 -7.62
CA LEU A 84 13.23 -4.21 -8.39
C LEU A 84 14.58 -3.86 -9.02
N PRO A 85 15.70 -4.10 -8.31
CA PRO A 85 17.02 -3.82 -8.85
C PRO A 85 17.31 -4.60 -10.13
N GLN A 86 18.04 -3.99 -11.06
CA GLN A 86 18.55 -4.70 -12.23
C GLN A 86 19.75 -5.60 -11.88
N ASP A 87 20.51 -5.21 -10.85
CA ASP A 87 21.59 -6.04 -10.31
C ASP A 87 20.98 -7.23 -9.54
N PRO A 88 21.16 -8.47 -10.01
CA PRO A 88 20.57 -9.66 -9.39
C PRO A 88 21.18 -9.99 -8.03
N SER A 89 22.27 -9.34 -7.63
CA SER A 89 22.85 -9.48 -6.28
C SER A 89 22.11 -8.67 -5.21
N LEU A 90 21.26 -7.73 -5.61
CA LEU A 90 20.44 -6.93 -4.70
C LEU A 90 19.03 -7.53 -4.55
N PRO A 91 18.43 -7.44 -3.35
CA PRO A 91 17.09 -7.95 -3.13
C PRO A 91 16.03 -7.09 -3.79
N CYS A 92 14.92 -7.71 -4.17
CA CYS A 92 13.67 -6.98 -4.37
C CYS A 92 13.08 -6.59 -3.02
N ILE A 93 12.71 -5.31 -2.88
CA ILE A 93 12.16 -4.76 -1.63
C ILE A 93 10.72 -4.30 -1.90
N HIS A 94 9.78 -4.79 -1.10
CA HIS A 94 8.37 -4.48 -1.22
C HIS A 94 7.91 -3.68 -0.01
N LEU A 95 7.61 -2.40 -0.24
CA LEU A 95 7.08 -1.50 0.78
C LEU A 95 5.57 -1.63 0.85
N LEU A 96 5.03 -1.97 2.02
CA LEU A 96 3.62 -2.26 2.22
C LEU A 96 3.06 -1.44 3.40
N THR A 97 1.91 -0.79 3.22
CA THR A 97 1.24 -0.12 4.35
C THR A 97 0.46 -1.09 5.23
N GLY A 98 -0.22 -2.10 4.66
CA GLY A 98 -1.06 -3.01 5.44
C GLY A 98 -2.24 -2.34 6.17
N THR A 99 -2.49 -1.05 5.89
CA THR A 99 -3.53 -0.22 6.50
C THR A 99 -4.03 0.82 5.48
N PRO A 100 -5.29 1.30 5.63
CA PRO A 100 -5.82 2.40 4.84
C PRO A 100 -5.07 3.71 5.09
N HIS A 101 -5.43 4.77 4.36
CA HIS A 101 -4.85 6.10 4.56
C HIS A 101 -3.32 6.05 4.51
N PRO A 102 -2.73 5.80 3.33
CA PRO A 102 -1.27 5.76 3.20
C PRO A 102 -0.65 6.99 3.85
N GLU A 103 -1.26 8.18 3.76
CA GLU A 103 -0.80 9.43 4.39
C GLU A 103 -0.66 9.37 5.93
N ARG A 104 -1.23 8.36 6.60
CA ARG A 104 -1.18 8.14 8.05
C ARG A 104 -0.55 6.80 8.46
N SER A 105 -0.02 6.06 7.49
CA SER A 105 0.59 4.74 7.67
C SER A 105 2.09 4.81 7.38
N VAL A 106 2.84 3.78 7.77
CA VAL A 106 4.25 3.57 7.40
C VAL A 106 4.33 2.59 6.23
N PHE A 107 5.16 2.89 5.22
CA PHE A 107 5.51 1.95 4.16
C PHE A 107 6.58 0.98 4.68
N LYS A 108 6.18 -0.22 5.11
CA LYS A 108 7.07 -1.16 5.80
C LYS A 108 7.76 -2.08 4.80
N PRO A 109 9.10 -2.26 4.88
CA PRO A 109 9.84 -3.05 3.91
C PRO A 109 9.64 -4.55 4.16
N PHE A 110 9.37 -5.29 3.10
CA PHE A 110 9.29 -6.74 3.07
C PHE A 110 10.19 -7.27 1.96
N ILE A 111 11.05 -8.25 2.31
CA ILE A 111 11.95 -8.91 1.37
C ILE A 111 11.63 -10.40 1.41
N PHE A 112 11.48 -11.01 0.23
CA PHE A 112 11.25 -12.45 0.14
C PHE A 112 12.54 -13.21 0.46
N VAL A 113 12.57 -13.86 1.62
CA VAL A 113 13.67 -14.71 2.09
C VAL A 113 13.14 -16.07 2.58
N PRO A 114 13.96 -17.13 2.64
CA PRO A 114 13.57 -18.36 3.33
C PRO A 114 13.23 -18.12 4.80
N HIS A 115 12.42 -19.02 5.37
CA HIS A 115 12.11 -19.07 6.81
C HIS A 115 11.40 -17.82 7.39
N VAL A 116 10.57 -17.13 6.59
CA VAL A 116 9.73 -16.03 7.09
C VAL A 116 8.75 -16.55 8.15
N SER A 117 8.79 -15.94 9.33
CA SER A 117 7.85 -16.23 10.42
C SER A 117 6.43 -15.79 10.05
N PRO A 118 5.38 -16.46 10.60
CA PRO A 118 4.01 -16.02 10.41
C PRO A 118 3.79 -14.55 10.82
N LEU A 119 3.21 -13.75 9.92
CA LEU A 119 2.98 -12.31 10.12
C LEU A 119 1.69 -12.04 10.93
N LEU A 120 1.66 -12.49 12.18
CA LEU A 120 0.45 -12.53 13.02
C LEU A 120 -0.25 -11.17 13.17
N ASP A 121 0.50 -10.08 13.33
CA ASP A 121 -0.04 -8.73 13.55
C ASP A 121 -0.76 -8.12 12.33
N THR A 122 -0.54 -8.71 11.15
CA THR A 122 -1.15 -8.33 9.87
C THR A 122 -2.05 -9.43 9.28
N LYS A 123 -2.22 -10.54 10.00
CA LYS A 123 -3.07 -11.65 9.59
C LYS A 123 -4.48 -11.44 10.14
N SER A 124 -5.46 -11.38 9.25
CA SER A 124 -6.86 -11.40 9.67
C SER A 124 -7.18 -12.69 10.45
N PRO A 125 -7.93 -12.60 11.56
CA PRO A 125 -8.43 -13.78 12.25
C PRO A 125 -9.23 -14.68 11.31
N THR A 126 -8.95 -15.99 11.38
CA THR A 126 -9.71 -17.03 10.69
C THR A 126 -10.67 -17.63 11.71
N PHE A 127 -11.96 -17.61 11.41
CA PHE A 127 -12.99 -18.25 12.22
C PHE A 127 -13.39 -19.53 11.51
N GLU A 128 -13.40 -20.65 12.24
CA GLU A 128 -13.98 -21.87 11.69
C GLU A 128 -15.44 -21.62 11.34
N LEU A 129 -15.87 -22.13 10.18
CA LEU A 129 -17.28 -22.19 9.83
C LEU A 129 -17.94 -23.20 10.78
N GLU A 130 -18.27 -22.77 12.00
CA GLU A 130 -19.25 -23.50 12.80
C GLU A 130 -20.51 -23.60 11.94
N ARG A 131 -20.78 -24.80 11.42
CA ARG A 131 -22.09 -25.09 10.81
C ARG A 131 -23.10 -24.76 11.91
N PRO A 132 -24.05 -23.85 11.68
CA PRO A 132 -24.93 -23.40 12.75
C PRO A 132 -25.84 -24.56 13.17
N VAL A 133 -25.39 -25.34 14.15
CA VAL A 133 -26.24 -26.25 14.91
C VAL A 133 -26.98 -25.34 15.90
N ALA A 134 -28.17 -24.91 15.47
CA ALA A 134 -29.14 -24.09 16.20
C ALA A 134 -29.03 -22.55 16.09
N LYS A 135 -30.02 -21.97 15.38
CA LYS A 135 -30.86 -20.78 15.69
C LYS A 135 -30.28 -19.55 16.40
N LYS A 136 -28.97 -19.29 16.44
CA LYS A 136 -28.44 -17.98 16.88
C LYS A 136 -28.46 -16.98 15.71
N PRO A 137 -28.77 -15.70 15.95
CA PRO A 137 -28.64 -14.68 14.93
C PRO A 137 -27.17 -14.59 14.49
N TYR A 138 -26.94 -14.57 13.17
CA TYR A 138 -25.60 -14.45 12.61
C TYR A 138 -24.99 -13.10 12.99
N VAL A 139 -23.94 -13.12 13.79
CA VAL A 139 -23.11 -11.95 14.09
C VAL A 139 -21.89 -12.00 13.17
N LYS A 140 -21.74 -10.99 12.31
CA LYS A 140 -20.59 -10.90 11.40
C LYS A 140 -19.30 -10.81 12.25
N PRO A 141 -18.36 -11.76 12.12
CA PRO A 141 -17.15 -11.73 12.94
C PRO A 141 -16.24 -10.57 12.55
N ASP A 142 -15.54 -10.00 13.54
CA ASP A 142 -14.51 -8.99 13.29
C ASP A 142 -13.25 -9.63 12.71
N ARG A 143 -12.91 -9.27 11.47
CA ARG A 143 -11.75 -9.80 10.73
C ARG A 143 -10.58 -8.80 10.66
N ARG A 144 -10.65 -7.69 11.38
CA ARG A 144 -9.57 -6.71 11.45
C ARG A 144 -8.37 -7.34 12.17
N HIS A 145 -7.20 -7.30 11.55
CA HIS A 145 -5.95 -7.70 12.20
C HIS A 145 -5.47 -6.63 13.19
N LEU A 146 -4.50 -6.97 14.03
CA LEU A 146 -4.06 -6.11 15.14
C LEU A 146 -3.59 -4.72 14.66
N LEU A 147 -2.76 -4.67 13.62
CA LEU A 147 -2.30 -3.40 13.05
C LEU A 147 -3.48 -2.52 12.58
N TYR A 148 -4.49 -3.09 11.91
CA TYR A 148 -5.65 -2.34 11.45
C TYR A 148 -6.48 -1.77 12.61
N GLN A 149 -6.67 -2.55 13.67
CA GLN A 149 -7.43 -2.11 14.84
C GLN A 149 -6.76 -0.92 15.53
N ASN A 150 -5.43 -0.97 15.71
CA ASN A 150 -4.67 0.14 16.30
C ASN A 150 -4.65 1.35 15.36
N HIS A 151 -4.49 1.13 14.05
CA HIS A 151 -4.59 2.20 13.06
C HIS A 151 -5.94 2.92 13.13
N GLN A 152 -7.06 2.19 13.21
CA GLN A 152 -8.39 2.77 13.31
C GLN A 152 -8.54 3.65 14.57
N GLN A 153 -8.06 3.17 15.72
CA GLN A 153 -8.05 3.97 16.96
C GLN A 153 -7.20 5.24 16.82
N ALA A 154 -6.02 5.13 16.17
CA ALA A 154 -5.17 6.28 15.90
C ALA A 154 -5.87 7.30 14.97
N LEU A 155 -6.65 6.87 13.98
CA LEU A 155 -7.42 7.79 13.11
C LEU A 155 -8.44 8.61 13.90
N GLU A 156 -9.12 7.99 14.86
CA GLU A 156 -10.06 8.66 15.77
C GLU A 156 -9.32 9.69 16.64
N MET A 157 -8.18 9.31 17.22
CA MET A 157 -7.33 10.21 18.01
C MET A 157 -6.82 11.39 17.20
N ILE A 158 -6.33 11.15 15.98
CA ILE A 158 -5.85 12.19 15.07
C ILE A 158 -6.96 13.19 14.72
N SER A 159 -8.21 12.72 14.61
CA SER A 159 -9.35 13.56 14.24
C SER A 159 -9.89 14.37 15.43
N ASN A 160 -9.84 13.81 16.64
CA ASN A 160 -10.46 14.39 17.83
C ASN A 160 -9.50 15.17 18.74
N HIS A 161 -8.19 14.91 18.68
CA HIS A 161 -7.19 15.51 19.57
C HIS A 161 -5.99 16.05 18.80
N LYS A 162 -5.97 17.36 18.53
CA LYS A 162 -4.96 18.00 17.67
C LYS A 162 -3.51 17.72 18.07
N GLU A 163 -3.16 17.92 19.35
CA GLU A 163 -1.79 17.73 19.83
C GLU A 163 -1.36 16.26 19.79
N LYS A 164 -2.18 15.35 20.32
CA LYS A 164 -1.91 13.90 20.26
C LYS A 164 -1.83 13.40 18.82
N GLY A 165 -2.72 13.87 17.96
CA GLY A 165 -2.75 13.55 16.54
C GLY A 165 -1.47 13.99 15.82
N LYS A 166 -0.98 15.20 16.11
CA LYS A 166 0.29 15.68 15.59
C LYS A 166 1.45 14.79 16.05
N THR A 167 1.53 14.46 17.34
CA THR A 167 2.57 13.56 17.87
C THR A 167 2.58 12.20 17.19
N ILE A 168 1.40 11.60 16.95
CA ILE A 168 1.28 10.33 16.24
C ILE A 168 1.84 10.46 14.81
N LEU A 169 1.44 11.50 14.08
CA LEU A 169 1.88 11.71 12.70
C LEU A 169 3.39 11.99 12.60
N ASP A 170 3.94 12.77 13.53
CA ASP A 170 5.37 13.06 13.59
C ASP A 170 6.17 11.77 13.87
N ASN A 171 5.69 10.91 14.78
CA ASN A 171 6.31 9.62 15.07
C ASN A 171 6.22 8.64 13.89
N VAL A 172 5.07 8.59 13.20
CA VAL A 172 4.91 7.79 11.95
C VAL A 172 5.92 8.23 10.90
N ARG A 173 6.13 9.55 10.73
CA ARG A 173 7.11 10.09 9.77
C ARG A 173 8.54 9.79 10.18
N LYS A 174 8.84 9.85 11.48
CA LYS A 174 10.15 9.47 12.00
C LYS A 174 10.45 7.99 11.72
N LEU A 175 9.50 7.10 12.02
CA LEU A 175 9.65 5.66 11.76
C LEU A 175 9.82 5.37 10.26
N GLU A 176 9.09 6.08 9.40
CA GLU A 176 9.25 5.96 7.95
C GLU A 176 10.63 6.41 7.45
N LYS A 177 11.20 7.46 8.05
CA LYS A 177 12.58 7.87 7.74
C LYS A 177 13.58 6.76 8.10
N GLU A 178 13.41 6.14 9.26
CA GLU A 178 14.24 4.99 9.69
C GLU A 178 14.09 3.80 8.73
N VAL A 179 12.89 3.57 8.18
CA VAL A 179 12.68 2.59 7.10
C VAL A 179 13.50 2.93 5.86
N PHE A 180 13.50 4.18 5.40
CA PHE A 180 14.21 4.56 4.19
C PHE A 180 15.73 4.46 4.37
N GLU A 181 16.26 4.84 5.53
CA GLU A 181 17.68 4.66 5.87
C GLU A 181 18.07 3.16 5.83
N GLU A 182 17.20 2.28 6.33
CA GLU A 182 17.41 0.83 6.29
C GLU A 182 17.35 0.27 4.86
N ILE A 183 16.43 0.74 4.02
CA ILE A 183 16.35 0.37 2.60
C ILE A 183 17.61 0.78 1.85
N GLU A 184 18.06 2.02 2.01
CA GLU A 184 19.29 2.51 1.37
C GLU A 184 20.50 1.69 1.82
N SER A 185 20.58 1.36 3.11
CA SER A 185 21.61 0.48 3.64
C SER A 185 21.58 -0.90 2.95
N ILE A 186 20.41 -1.51 2.79
CA ILE A 186 20.25 -2.79 2.10
C ILE A 186 20.64 -2.68 0.61
N LEU A 187 20.27 -1.60 -0.07
CA LEU A 187 20.59 -1.40 -1.49
C LEU A 187 22.07 -1.10 -1.73
N GLN A 188 22.77 -0.55 -0.75
CA GLN A 188 24.23 -0.31 -0.81
C GLN A 188 25.04 -1.57 -0.42
N ASN A 189 24.46 -2.45 0.41
CA ASN A 189 25.11 -3.65 0.90
C ASN A 189 24.73 -4.88 0.06
N ARG A 190 25.71 -5.47 -0.64
CA ARG A 190 25.52 -6.68 -1.47
C ARG A 190 25.25 -7.96 -0.67
N HIS A 191 25.34 -7.91 0.66
CA HIS A 191 25.12 -9.05 1.54
C HIS A 191 23.94 -8.77 2.46
N LEU A 192 22.90 -9.61 2.37
CA LEU A 192 21.75 -9.58 3.26
C LEU A 192 22.04 -10.35 4.54
N ASP A 193 21.86 -9.67 5.67
CA ASP A 193 21.69 -10.35 6.95
C ASP A 193 20.31 -10.99 6.99
N MET A 194 20.27 -12.32 6.87
CA MET A 194 19.04 -13.09 6.81
C MET A 194 18.20 -12.98 8.09
N ASP A 195 18.85 -13.00 9.25
CA ASP A 195 18.17 -12.95 10.56
C ASP A 195 17.52 -11.58 10.78
N LYS A 196 18.21 -10.51 10.37
CA LYS A 196 17.63 -9.16 10.36
C LYS A 196 16.49 -9.06 9.35
N THR A 197 16.68 -9.58 8.14
CA THR A 197 15.73 -9.46 7.02
C THR A 197 14.41 -10.16 7.29
N VAL A 198 14.44 -11.39 7.85
CA VAL A 198 13.23 -12.16 8.22
C VAL A 198 12.35 -11.39 9.21
N ASN A 199 12.97 -10.57 10.07
CA ASN A 199 12.28 -9.82 11.11
C ASN A 199 11.93 -8.38 10.71
N LEU A 200 12.38 -7.92 9.54
CA LEU A 200 12.29 -6.52 9.13
C LEU A 200 10.85 -6.01 9.10
N PHE A 201 10.00 -6.65 8.30
CA PHE A 201 8.58 -6.30 8.20
C PHE A 201 7.82 -6.40 9.55
N PRO A 202 7.83 -7.54 10.27
CA PRO A 202 7.07 -7.65 11.52
C PRO A 202 7.60 -6.70 12.60
N GLN A 203 8.89 -6.34 12.58
CA GLN A 203 9.43 -5.35 13.50
C GLN A 203 8.81 -3.96 13.26
N TYR A 204 8.81 -3.47 12.02
CA TYR A 204 8.19 -2.18 11.71
C TYR A 204 6.67 -2.18 11.89
N VAL A 205 6.00 -3.31 11.71
CA VAL A 205 4.57 -3.45 12.09
C VAL A 205 4.38 -3.22 13.58
N ARG A 206 5.19 -3.85 14.44
CA ARG A 206 5.10 -3.69 15.89
C ARG A 206 5.43 -2.27 16.33
N ASP A 207 6.43 -1.66 15.71
CA ASP A 207 6.83 -0.28 16.05
C ASP A 207 5.76 0.73 15.64
N GLU A 208 5.09 0.53 14.50
CA GLU A 208 3.92 1.33 14.12
C GLU A 208 2.74 1.11 15.07
N ILE A 209 2.47 -0.13 15.49
CA ILE A 209 1.43 -0.41 16.51
C ILE A 209 1.72 0.35 17.81
N LYS A 210 2.97 0.37 18.29
CA LYS A 210 3.36 1.10 19.50
C LYS A 210 3.10 2.61 19.37
N ILE A 211 3.31 3.19 18.18
CA ILE A 211 3.02 4.61 17.94
C ILE A 211 1.52 4.90 18.04
N TYR A 212 0.68 3.97 17.59
CA TYR A 212 -0.78 4.11 17.62
C TYR A 212 -1.38 3.90 19.01
N GLN A 213 -0.71 3.12 19.86
CA GLN A 213 -1.17 2.90 21.22
C GLN A 213 -0.98 4.18 22.05
N PRO A 214 -1.99 4.58 22.84
CA PRO A 214 -1.80 5.65 23.80
C PRO A 214 -0.73 5.19 24.80
N ASN A 215 0.35 5.96 24.95
CA ASN A 215 1.26 5.78 26.08
C ASN A 215 0.39 5.83 27.35
N ILE A 216 0.27 4.69 28.05
CA ILE A 216 -0.30 4.64 29.39
C ILE A 216 0.76 5.27 30.30
N SER A 217 0.87 6.59 30.23
CA SER A 217 1.52 7.37 31.27
C SER A 217 0.49 7.51 32.38
N SER A 218 0.62 6.66 33.41
CA SER A 218 -0.05 6.75 34.70
C SER A 218 0.15 8.11 35.36
#